data_AF-A0A7R8NJV1-F1
#
_entry.id   AF-A0A7R8NJV1-F1
#
_cell.length_a   1.000
_cell.length_b   1.000
_cell.length_c   1.000
_cell.angle_alpha   90.00
_cell.angle_beta   90.00
_cell.angle_gamma   90.00
#
_symmetry.space_group_name_H-M   'P 1'
#
loop_
_entity.id
_entity.type
_entity.pdbx_description
1 polymer ?
#
loop_
_entity_poly.entity_id
_entity_poly.type
_entity_poly.pdbx_seq_one_letter_code
_entity_poly.pdbx_strand_id
1 'polypeptide(L)'
;MLQEDPDGDFKVTESTTWAGTESVWRAEIAAARKSAAGYGLDDFSQGVRSAGEPFSLRWIHTHMIEEYARHNGHADLVRERVDGATGD
;
A
#
# COMPACT_ATOMS: atom_id res chain seq x y z
N MET A 1 16.71 -11.93 18.95
CA MET A 1 15.80 -11.03 18.21
C MET A 1 14.75 -11.93 17.59
N LEU A 2 13.52 -11.92 18.10
CA LEU A 2 12.44 -12.77 17.57
C LEU A 2 12.29 -12.45 16.09
N GLN A 3 12.19 -13.49 15.27
CA GLN A 3 11.94 -13.37 13.84
C GLN A 3 10.58 -12.67 13.71
N GLU A 4 10.57 -11.42 13.22
CA GLU A 4 9.31 -10.74 12.92
C GLU A 4 8.58 -11.57 11.87
N ASP A 5 7.34 -11.91 12.20
CA ASP A 5 6.46 -12.66 11.31
C ASP A 5 6.25 -11.84 10.03
N PRO A 6 6.77 -12.29 8.86
CA PRO A 6 6.72 -11.51 7.63
C PRO A 6 5.30 -11.18 7.17
N ASP A 7 4.33 -11.99 7.60
CA ASP A 7 2.92 -11.85 7.23
C ASP A 7 2.08 -11.28 8.38
N GLY A 8 2.70 -10.77 9.45
CA GLY A 8 2.01 -10.26 10.64
C GLY A 8 0.98 -9.19 10.32
N ASP A 9 1.26 -8.33 9.35
CA ASP A 9 0.38 -7.25 8.90
C ASP A 9 -0.89 -7.75 8.19
N PHE A 10 -0.91 -9.01 7.74
CA PHE A 10 -2.07 -9.65 7.13
C PHE A 10 -2.90 -10.48 8.12
N LYS A 11 -2.47 -10.59 9.39
CA LYS A 11 -3.20 -11.35 10.40
C LYS A 11 -4.32 -10.53 11.01
N VAL A 12 -5.55 -10.88 10.64
CA VAL A 12 -6.76 -10.36 11.29
C VAL A 12 -7.09 -11.22 12.51
N THR A 13 -7.13 -10.60 13.69
CA THR A 13 -7.51 -11.22 14.97
C THR A 13 -8.84 -10.66 15.48
N GLU A 14 -9.42 -11.26 16.52
CA GLU A 14 -10.63 -10.73 17.17
C GLU A 14 -10.47 -9.31 17.73
N SER A 15 -9.25 -8.89 18.03
CA SER A 15 -8.95 -7.52 18.49
C SER A 15 -8.73 -6.53 17.35
N THR A 16 -8.75 -6.97 16.09
CA THR A 16 -8.56 -6.10 14.93
C THR A 16 -9.81 -5.26 14.72
N THR A 17 -9.65 -3.94 14.68
CA THR A 17 -10.76 -3.00 14.53
C THR A 17 -10.53 -2.10 13.33
N TRP A 18 -11.62 -1.67 12.70
CA TRP A 18 -11.56 -0.70 11.61
C TRP A 18 -10.78 0.57 12.00
N ALA A 19 -11.10 1.17 13.15
CA ALA A 19 -10.44 2.39 13.61
C ALA A 19 -8.93 2.19 13.84
N GLY A 20 -8.52 1.02 14.36
CA GLY A 20 -7.11 0.67 14.51
C GLY A 20 -6.41 0.55 13.16
N THR A 21 -6.98 -0.20 12.22
CA THR A 21 -6.44 -0.39 10.87
C THR A 21 -6.38 0.93 10.10
N GLU A 22 -7.42 1.77 10.19
CA GLU A 22 -7.45 3.08 9.55
C GLU A 22 -6.36 4.00 10.09
N SER A 23 -6.14 4.00 11.42
CA SER A 23 -5.08 4.79 12.05
C SER A 23 -3.68 4.38 11.54
N VAL A 24 -3.42 3.07 11.50
CA VAL A 24 -2.16 2.52 10.94
C VAL A 24 -1.99 2.92 9.48
N TRP A 25 -3.03 2.72 8.65
CA TRP A 25 -2.99 3.10 7.23
C TRP A 25 -2.68 4.59 7.02
N ARG A 26 -3.30 5.49 7.81
CA ARG A 26 -3.01 6.93 7.76
C ARG A 26 -1.59 7.26 8.19
N ALA A 27 -1.06 6.56 9.20
CA ALA A 27 0.32 6.73 9.64
C ALA A 27 1.32 6.32 8.55
N GLU A 28 1.08 5.21 7.85
CA GLU A 28 1.90 4.75 6.72
C GLU A 28 1.87 5.74 5.55
N ILE A 29 0.70 6.30 5.22
CA ILE A 29 0.61 7.38 4.22
C ILE A 29 1.46 8.59 4.62
N ALA A 30 1.40 9.00 5.88
CA ALA A 30 2.17 10.13 6.38
C ALA A 30 3.69 9.84 6.34
N ALA A 31 4.10 8.62 6.71
CA ALA A 31 5.48 8.16 6.63
C ALA A 31 5.98 8.15 5.18
N ALA A 32 5.21 7.57 4.24
CA ALA A 32 5.55 7.55 2.82
C ALA A 32 5.72 8.96 2.23
N ARG A 33 4.80 9.89 2.55
CA ARG A 33 4.91 11.29 2.13
C ARG A 33 6.15 11.98 2.67
N LYS A 34 6.46 11.77 3.96
CA LYS A 34 7.66 12.33 4.59
C LYS A 34 8.93 11.80 3.93
N SER A 35 8.98 10.51 3.61
CA SER A 35 10.12 9.88 2.94
C SER A 35 10.33 10.41 1.52
N ALA A 36 9.25 10.69 0.78
CA ALA A 36 9.33 11.20 -0.59
C ALA A 36 9.60 12.71 -0.68
N ALA A 37 9.33 13.48 0.38
CA ALA A 37 9.33 14.95 0.34
C ALA A 37 10.67 15.61 -0.04
N GLY A 38 11.79 14.89 0.11
CA GLY A 38 13.13 15.38 -0.22
C GLY A 38 13.57 15.14 -1.66
N TYR A 39 12.75 14.50 -2.50
CA TYR A 39 13.15 14.01 -3.80
C TYR A 39 12.30 14.58 -4.93
N GLY A 40 12.92 14.83 -6.09
CA GLY A 40 12.24 15.12 -7.34
C GLY A 40 11.66 13.86 -7.97
N LEU A 41 10.67 14.03 -8.85
CA LEU A 41 10.03 12.91 -9.55
C LEU A 41 11.01 12.10 -10.41
N ASP A 42 12.06 12.74 -10.92
CA ASP A 42 13.05 12.10 -11.78
C ASP A 42 14.30 11.65 -10.99
N ASP A 43 14.28 11.78 -9.66
CA ASP A 43 15.30 11.18 -8.79
C ASP A 43 15.12 9.66 -8.71
N PHE A 44 16.23 8.96 -8.55
CA PHE A 44 16.30 7.51 -8.57
C PHE A 44 16.47 6.89 -7.18
N SER A 45 15.82 5.75 -6.96
CA SER A 45 15.93 4.95 -5.75
C SER A 45 17.34 4.39 -5.57
N GLN A 46 17.72 4.13 -4.32
CA GLN A 46 18.92 3.37 -3.99
C GLN A 46 18.75 1.87 -4.28
N GLY A 47 17.51 1.36 -4.15
CA GLY A 47 17.15 0.00 -4.54
C GLY A 47 17.08 -0.14 -6.06
N VAL A 48 17.36 -1.34 -6.56
CA VAL A 48 17.32 -1.65 -8.00
C VAL A 48 16.33 -2.77 -8.28
N ARG A 49 15.74 -2.74 -9.48
CA ARG A 49 14.93 -3.85 -10.00
C ARG A 49 15.79 -5.09 -10.21
N SER A 50 15.18 -6.25 -10.42
CA SER A 50 15.92 -7.52 -10.63
C SER A 50 16.88 -7.47 -11.83
N ALA A 51 16.62 -6.57 -12.78
CA ALA A 51 17.49 -6.29 -13.93
C ALA A 51 18.64 -5.28 -13.64
N GLY A 52 18.80 -4.83 -12.40
CA GLY A 52 19.91 -3.97 -11.96
C GLY A 52 19.70 -2.46 -12.08
N GLU A 53 18.55 -2.02 -12.60
CA GLU A 53 18.28 -0.58 -12.76
C GLU A 53 17.44 0.02 -11.63
N PRO A 54 17.71 1.26 -11.18
CA PRO A 54 16.92 1.92 -10.15
C PRO A 54 15.52 2.31 -10.65
N PHE A 55 14.63 2.63 -9.72
CA PHE A 55 13.30 3.17 -9.98
C PHE A 55 13.30 4.69 -9.83
N SER A 56 12.69 5.42 -10.76
CA SER A 56 12.44 6.85 -10.51
C SER A 56 11.29 7.02 -9.52
N LEU A 57 11.27 8.12 -8.75
CA LEU A 57 10.15 8.42 -7.87
C LEU A 57 8.82 8.54 -8.64
N ARG A 58 8.87 9.04 -9.88
CA ARG A 58 7.75 9.06 -10.82
C ARG A 58 7.19 7.68 -11.09
N TRP A 59 8.07 6.71 -11.37
CA TRP A 59 7.68 5.32 -11.59
C TRP A 59 7.04 4.76 -10.32
N ILE A 60 7.66 4.97 -9.15
CA ILE A 60 7.14 4.48 -7.86
C ILE A 60 5.73 5.02 -7.60
N HIS A 61 5.50 6.33 -7.75
CA HIS A 61 4.17 6.90 -7.53
C HIS A 61 3.13 6.39 -8.52
N THR A 62 3.48 6.29 -9.80
CA THR A 62 2.57 5.75 -10.83
C THR A 62 2.19 4.30 -10.49
N HIS A 63 3.18 3.49 -10.12
CA HIS A 63 2.97 2.10 -9.73
C HIS A 63 2.08 1.99 -8.48
N MET A 64 2.29 2.81 -7.45
CA MET A 64 1.46 2.80 -6.25
C MET A 64 -0.01 3.20 -6.53
N ILE A 65 -0.25 4.11 -7.49
CA ILE A 65 -1.61 4.48 -7.91
C ILE A 65 -2.29 3.30 -8.61
N GLU A 66 -1.60 2.66 -9.56
CA GLU A 66 -2.12 1.48 -10.28
C GLU A 66 -2.45 0.34 -9.31
N GLU A 67 -1.53 0.06 -8.38
CA GLU A 67 -1.69 -0.99 -7.38
C GLU A 67 -2.85 -0.70 -6.42
N TYR A 68 -3.00 0.55 -5.98
CA TYR A 68 -4.11 0.95 -5.12
C TYR A 68 -5.46 0.84 -5.85
N ALA A 69 -5.52 1.24 -7.12
CA ALA A 69 -6.72 1.08 -7.94
C ALA A 69 -7.09 -0.40 -8.13
N ARG A 70 -6.10 -1.27 -8.36
CA ARG A 70 -6.29 -2.72 -8.48
C ARG A 70 -6.89 -3.31 -7.19
N HIS A 71 -6.39 -2.92 -6.03
CA HIS A 71 -6.93 -3.37 -4.75
C HIS A 71 -8.33 -2.84 -4.47
N ASN A 72 -8.64 -1.59 -4.84
CA ASN A 72 -9.99 -1.05 -4.71
C ASN A 72 -10.99 -1.83 -5.57
N GLY A 73 -10.61 -2.22 -6.80
CA GLY A 73 -11.45 -3.09 -7.63
C GLY A 73 -11.70 -4.45 -6.99
N HIS A 74 -10.70 -5.06 -6.37
CA HIS A 74 -10.91 -6.32 -5.62
C HIS A 74 -11.81 -6.13 -4.39
N ALA A 75 -11.63 -5.04 -3.63
CA ALA A 75 -12.45 -4.74 -2.47
C ALA A 75 -13.91 -4.47 -2.86
N ASP A 76 -14.14 -3.84 -4.02
CA ASP A 76 -15.50 -3.62 -4.53
C ASP A 76 -16.20 -4.94 -4.85
N LEU A 77 -15.54 -5.88 -5.54
CA LEU A 77 -16.11 -7.22 -5.78
C LEU A 77 -16.49 -7.95 -4.47
N VAL A 78 -15.70 -7.77 -3.41
CA VAL A 78 -16.04 -8.33 -2.08
C VAL A 78 -17.25 -7.62 -1.48
N ARG A 79 -17.28 -6.29 -1.54
CA ARG A 79 -18.42 -5.47 -1.08
C ARG A 79 -19.71 -5.89 -1.77
N GLU A 80 -19.71 -5.98 -3.11
CA GLU A 80 -20.87 -6.40 -3.92
C GLU A 80 -21.41 -7.77 -3.49
N ARG A 81 -20.54 -8.69 -3.08
CA ARG A 81 -20.93 -10.02 -2.59
C ARG A 81 -21.53 -9.99 -1.19
N VAL A 82 -21.18 -9.00 -0.38
CA VAL A 82 -21.68 -8.85 0.99
C VAL A 82 -23.01 -8.11 1.02
N ASP A 83 -23.15 -7.02 0.26
CA ASP A 83 -24.34 -6.17 0.29
C ASP A 83 -25.34 -6.43 -0.85
N GLY A 84 -24.95 -7.20 -1.88
CA GLY A 84 -25.79 -7.54 -3.02
C GLY A 84 -26.00 -6.41 -4.03
N ALA A 85 -25.36 -5.25 -3.84
CA ALA A 85 -25.44 -4.10 -4.73
C ALA A 85 -24.21 -4.07 -5.63
N THR A 86 -24.42 -4.10 -6.95
CA THR A 86 -23.35 -3.91 -7.95
C THR A 86 -22.94 -2.44 -8.04
N GLY A 87 -21.66 -2.19 -8.33
CA GLY A 87 -21.17 -0.84 -8.63
C GLY A 87 -21.82 -0.23 -9.89
N ASP A 88 -21.89 1.11 -9.93
CA ASP A 88 -22.37 1.89 -11.09
C ASP A 88 -21.39 1.86 -12.28
#